data_AF-A0A7W1ID17-F1
#
_entry.id   AF-A0A7W1ID17-F1
#
_cell.length_a   1.000
_cell.length_b   1.000
_cell.length_c   1.000
_cell.angle_alpha   90.00
_cell.angle_beta   90.00
_cell.angle_gamma   90.00
#
_symmetry.space_group_name_H-M   'P 1'
#
loop_
_entity.id
_entity.type
_entity.pdbx_description
1 polymer ?
#
loop_
_entity_poly.entity_id
_entity_poly.type
_entity_poly.pdbx_seq_one_letter_code
_entity_poly.pdbx_strand_id
1 'polypeptide(L)'
;MSGARSSQPSMPAVTVRFDDVISRPHRSMPHMERSGQQSASAEFTGRALNFGVALVLLLLALPLLLVIALAVRCTSRGPVLYTQRRVGLD
;
A
#
# COMPACT_ATOMS: atom_id res chain seq x y z
N MET A 1 -57.84 13.97 -23.17
CA MET A 1 -57.47 15.07 -22.27
C MET A 1 -56.67 14.45 -21.12
N SER A 2 -55.39 14.14 -21.33
CA SER A 2 -54.20 14.98 -21.05
C SER A 2 -54.16 15.50 -19.61
N GLY A 3 -53.44 14.79 -18.76
CA GLY A 3 -53.24 15.14 -17.36
C GLY A 3 -52.20 14.23 -16.71
N ALA A 4 -50.93 14.36 -17.12
CA ALA A 4 -49.81 13.82 -16.35
C ALA A 4 -48.50 14.51 -16.77
N ARG A 5 -48.32 15.75 -16.32
CA ARG A 5 -47.00 16.36 -16.18
C ARG A 5 -46.83 16.74 -14.72
N SER A 6 -46.00 16.00 -14.00
CA SER A 6 -45.28 16.48 -12.82
C SER A 6 -44.06 15.60 -12.58
N SER A 7 -42.92 16.10 -13.07
CA SER A 7 -41.60 16.01 -12.43
C SER A 7 -41.07 14.62 -12.04
N GLN A 8 -40.46 13.92 -13.00
CA GLN A 8 -39.26 13.16 -12.65
C GLN A 8 -38.09 14.16 -12.58
N PRO A 9 -37.34 14.23 -11.46
CA PRO A 9 -36.13 15.03 -11.41
C PRO A 9 -35.11 14.46 -12.40
N SER A 10 -34.67 15.30 -13.32
CA SER A 10 -33.55 15.09 -14.24
C SER A 10 -32.25 14.99 -13.44
N MET A 11 -32.05 13.89 -12.74
CA MET A 11 -30.72 13.48 -12.31
C MET A 11 -30.08 12.78 -13.51
N PRO A 12 -29.00 13.30 -14.09
CA PRO A 12 -28.22 12.49 -15.02
C PRO A 12 -27.77 11.27 -14.22
N ALA A 13 -28.30 10.10 -14.57
CA ALA A 13 -27.82 8.84 -14.07
C ALA A 13 -26.37 8.71 -14.51
N VAL A 14 -25.45 9.19 -13.67
CA VAL A 14 -24.03 8.87 -13.75
C VAL A 14 -23.91 7.43 -13.29
N THR A 15 -24.41 6.53 -14.14
CA THR A 15 -24.20 5.09 -14.07
C THR A 15 -22.77 4.88 -14.53
N VAL A 16 -21.81 5.05 -13.61
CA VAL A 16 -20.45 4.56 -13.84
C VAL A 16 -20.57 3.05 -13.87
N ARG A 17 -20.58 2.46 -15.06
CA ARG A 17 -20.63 1.02 -15.23
C ARG A 17 -19.29 0.51 -14.69
N PHE A 18 -19.32 -0.50 -13.80
CA PHE A 18 -18.08 -1.07 -13.26
C PHE A 18 -17.12 -1.52 -14.36
N ASP A 19 -17.67 -1.94 -15.50
CA ASP A 19 -16.91 -2.24 -16.72
C ASP A 19 -16.06 -1.04 -17.20
N ASP A 20 -16.51 0.21 -17.04
CA ASP A 20 -15.77 1.42 -17.41
C ASP A 20 -14.60 1.72 -16.46
N VAL A 21 -14.70 1.29 -15.20
CA VAL A 21 -13.61 1.43 -14.22
C VAL A 21 -12.49 0.43 -14.54
N ILE A 22 -12.86 -0.79 -14.93
CA ILE A 22 -11.92 -1.86 -15.26
C ILE A 22 -11.33 -1.66 -16.67
N SER A 23 -12.12 -1.17 -17.62
CA SER A 23 -11.72 -1.00 -19.03
C SER A 23 -10.94 0.28 -19.29
N ARG A 24 -10.57 1.05 -18.26
CA ARG A 24 -9.61 2.15 -18.46
C ARG A 24 -8.35 1.52 -19.05
N PRO A 25 -7.97 1.83 -20.30
CA PRO A 25 -6.75 1.31 -20.86
C PRO A 25 -5.65 1.73 -19.90
N HIS A 26 -5.01 0.71 -19.29
CA HIS A 26 -3.88 0.89 -18.41
C HIS A 26 -2.89 1.72 -19.20
N ARG A 27 -2.86 3.02 -18.94
CA ARG A 27 -2.06 3.99 -19.66
C ARG A 27 -0.66 3.44 -19.54
N SER A 28 -0.17 2.83 -20.61
CA SER A 28 1.23 2.53 -20.81
C SER A 28 1.91 3.88 -20.79
N MET A 29 2.21 4.39 -19.58
CA MET A 29 3.53 4.08 -19.06
C MET A 29 4.52 4.04 -20.21
N PRO A 30 4.88 5.13 -20.92
CA PRO A 30 6.11 5.05 -21.70
C PRO A 30 7.12 4.50 -20.71
N HIS A 31 7.57 3.27 -20.96
CA HIS A 31 8.65 2.67 -20.22
C HIS A 31 9.82 3.59 -20.52
N MET A 32 9.94 4.63 -19.71
CA MET A 32 11.09 5.47 -19.61
C MET A 32 12.14 4.46 -19.24
N GLU A 33 12.91 4.02 -20.23
CA GLU A 33 14.06 3.18 -20.00
C GLU A 33 14.82 3.88 -18.88
N ARG A 34 14.73 3.31 -17.68
CA ARG A 34 15.68 3.57 -16.62
C ARG A 34 16.97 3.02 -17.18
N SER A 35 17.62 3.90 -17.94
CA SER A 35 18.93 3.74 -18.53
C SER A 35 19.86 3.39 -17.39
N GLY A 36 20.02 2.09 -17.15
CA GLY A 36 21.29 1.40 -17.32
C GLY A 36 22.51 1.92 -16.56
N GLN A 37 22.34 2.77 -15.54
CA GLN A 37 23.48 3.28 -14.76
C GLN A 37 23.22 3.29 -13.25
N GLN A 38 22.37 2.39 -12.74
CA GLN A 38 22.48 1.98 -11.34
C GLN A 38 23.70 1.08 -11.22
N SER A 39 24.85 1.72 -11.00
CA SER A 39 26.12 1.07 -10.72
C SER A 39 25.88 0.00 -9.64
N ALA A 40 26.28 -1.26 -9.86
CA ALA A 40 26.09 -2.33 -8.88
C ALA A 40 26.63 -1.96 -7.47
N SER A 41 27.65 -1.09 -7.42
CA SER A 41 28.19 -0.49 -6.20
C SER A 41 27.23 0.47 -5.47
N ALA A 42 26.40 1.22 -6.20
CA ALA A 42 25.40 2.11 -5.64
C ALA A 42 24.23 1.33 -5.01
N GLU A 43 23.80 0.23 -5.64
CA GLU A 43 22.77 -0.65 -5.08
C GLU A 43 23.25 -1.32 -3.78
N PHE A 44 24.49 -1.82 -3.77
CA PHE A 44 25.08 -2.44 -2.58
C PHE A 44 25.21 -1.44 -1.41
N THR A 45 25.66 -0.21 -1.70
CA THR A 45 25.81 0.85 -0.69
C THR A 45 24.46 1.22 -0.08
N GLY A 46 23.42 1.40 -0.91
CA GLY A 46 22.07 1.67 -0.42
C GLY A 46 21.52 0.53 0.44
N ARG A 47 21.79 -0.73 0.07
CA ARG A 47 21.38 -1.91 0.85
C ARG A 47 22.08 -1.96 2.22
N ALA A 48 23.39 -1.72 2.25
CA ALA A 48 24.18 -1.73 3.48
C ALA A 48 23.76 -0.62 4.44
N LEU A 49 23.52 0.60 3.93
CA LEU A 49 23.01 1.72 4.73
C LEU A 49 21.61 1.43 5.28
N ASN A 50 20.68 0.95 4.44
CA ASN A 50 19.33 0.60 4.89
C ASN A 50 19.36 -0.46 5.99
N PHE A 51 20.20 -1.50 5.84
CA PHE A 51 20.36 -2.53 6.86
C PHE A 51 21.00 -1.99 8.15
N GLY A 52 22.07 -1.20 8.03
CA GLY A 52 22.78 -0.62 9.18
C GLY A 52 21.89 0.32 10.00
N VAL A 53 21.18 1.24 9.32
CA VAL A 53 20.23 2.15 9.98
C VAL A 53 19.10 1.37 10.64
N ALA A 54 18.52 0.38 9.94
CA ALA A 54 17.47 -0.46 10.52
C ALA A 54 17.96 -1.21 11.76
N LEU A 55 19.18 -1.76 11.73
CA LEU A 55 19.77 -2.48 12.86
C LEU A 55 19.98 -1.57 14.07
N VAL A 56 20.56 -0.38 13.87
CA VAL A 56 20.77 0.59 14.95
C VAL A 56 19.43 1.00 15.58
N LEU A 57 18.45 1.37 14.76
CA LEU A 57 17.13 1.76 15.25
C LEU A 57 16.43 0.60 15.97
N LEU A 58 16.57 -0.63 15.46
CA LEU A 58 16.00 -1.82 16.10
C LEU A 58 16.61 -2.06 17.49
N LEU A 59 17.93 -1.96 17.64
CA LEU A 59 18.59 -2.13 18.94
C LEU A 59 18.19 -1.05 19.94
N LEU A 60 18.08 0.20 19.49
CA LEU A 60 17.60 1.31 20.32
C LEU A 60 16.13 1.14 20.73
N ALA A 61 15.29 0.63 19.84
CA ALA A 61 13.87 0.37 20.11
C ALA A 61 13.63 -0.92 20.89
N LEU A 62 14.59 -1.87 20.90
CA LEU A 62 14.46 -3.19 21.50
C LEU A 62 13.95 -3.19 22.95
N PRO A 63 14.49 -2.38 23.90
CA PRO A 63 13.99 -2.38 25.28
C PRO A 63 12.50 -2.00 25.36
N LEU A 64 12.08 -1.00 24.58
CA LEU A 64 10.67 -0.59 24.51
C LEU A 64 9.80 -1.70 23.90
N LEU A 65 10.25 -2.32 22.81
CA LEU A 65 9.53 -3.41 22.15
C LEU A 65 9.37 -4.62 23.08
N LEU A 66 10.35 -4.92 23.93
CA LEU A 66 10.25 -5.98 24.93
C LEU A 66 9.19 -5.68 26.00
N VAL A 67 9.14 -4.45 26.50
CA VAL A 67 8.11 -4.02 27.46
C VAL A 67 6.71 -4.15 26.83
N ILE A 68 6.56 -3.69 25.58
CA ILE A 68 5.30 -3.83 24.83
C ILE A 68 4.95 -5.31 24.63
N ALA A 69 5.92 -6.14 24.24
CA ALA A 69 5.73 -7.57 24.03
C ALA A 69 5.21 -8.28 25.30
N LEU A 70 5.81 -7.97 26.45
CA LEU A 70 5.36 -8.48 27.75
C LEU A 70 3.94 -7.99 28.06
N ALA A 71 3.66 -6.70 27.88
CA ALA A 71 2.34 -6.13 28.15
C ALA A 71 1.26 -6.81 27.29
N VAL A 72 1.50 -7.01 26.00
CA VAL A 72 0.59 -7.72 25.09
C VAL A 72 0.40 -9.16 25.55
N ARG A 73 1.48 -9.86 25.92
CA ARG A 73 1.39 -11.26 26.38
C ARG A 73 0.60 -11.41 27.68
N CYS A 74 0.68 -10.43 28.58
CA CYS A 74 -0.06 -10.42 29.84
C CYS A 74 -1.52 -10.01 29.69
N THR A 75 -1.86 -9.19 28.69
CA THR A 75 -3.20 -8.60 28.54
C THR A 75 -4.05 -9.23 27.41
N SER A 76 -3.43 -9.95 26.47
CA SER A 76 -4.09 -10.53 25.30
C SER A 76 -3.92 -12.05 25.22
N ARG A 77 -4.95 -12.73 24.67
CA ARG A 77 -4.91 -14.17 24.36
C ARG A 77 -4.17 -14.48 23.05
N GLY A 78 -3.87 -13.46 22.24
CA GLY A 78 -3.24 -13.60 20.92
C GLY A 78 -1.71 -13.64 20.94
N PRO A 79 -1.08 -13.92 19.79
CA PRO A 79 0.37 -13.84 19.64
C PRO A 79 0.84 -12.38 19.66
N VAL A 80 2.08 -12.15 20.12
CA VAL A 80 2.70 -10.81 20.13
C VAL A 80 3.05 -10.32 18.73
N LEU A 81 3.48 -11.23 17.85
CA LEU A 81 3.81 -10.93 16.46
C LEU A 81 2.79 -11.57 15.52
N TYR A 82 2.35 -10.80 14.54
CA TYR A 82 1.41 -11.23 13.49
C TYR A 82 2.02 -10.96 12.12
N THR A 83 1.87 -11.92 11.21
CA THR A 83 2.36 -11.81 9.84
C THR A 83 1.18 -11.73 8.88
N GLN A 84 1.09 -10.65 8.12
CA GLN A 84 0.10 -10.46 7.07
C GLN A 84 0.75 -10.64 5.70
N ARG A 85 0.14 -11.46 4.83
CA ARG A 85 0.59 -11.60 3.44
C ARG A 85 0.37 -10.30 2.69
N ARG A 86 1.42 -9.76 2.07
CA ARG A 86 1.36 -8.62 1.14
C ARG A 86 1.61 -9.11 -0.28
N VAL A 87 0.91 -8.52 -1.25
CA VAL A 87 1.20 -8.71 -2.68
C VAL A 87 2.35 -7.76 -3.02
N GLY A 88 3.52 -8.32 -3.36
CA GLY A 88 4.69 -7.55 -3.75
C GLY A 88 4.59 -7.04 -5.19
N LEU A 89 5.57 -6.22 -5.59
CA LEU A 89 5.77 -5.87 -6.99
C LEU A 89 6.67 -6.96 -7.60
N ASP A 90 6.07 -7.80 -8.45
CA ASP A 90 6.80 -8.77 -9.29
C ASP A 90 7.30 -8.08 -10.57
#